data_AF-A0A838W1J1-F1
#
_entry.id   AF-A0A838W1J1-F1
#
_cell.length_a   1.000
_cell.length_b   1.000
_cell.length_c   1.000
_cell.angle_alpha   90.00
_cell.angle_beta   90.00
_cell.angle_gamma   90.00
#
_symmetry.space_group_name_H-M   'P 1'
#
loop_
_entity.id
_entity.type
_entity.pdbx_description
1 polymer ?
#
loop_
_entity_poly.entity_id
_entity_poly.type
_entity_poly.pdbx_seq_one_letter_code
_entity_poly.pdbx_strand_id
1 'polypeptide(L)' 'MITDPLERSVLSHVHGQFFVLDENVDVASAVKQVHAKNAETIIVTEDEKPIGIVTDSDILDKIVMRGANSDKVLLKSIM' A
#
# COMPACT_ATOMS: atom_id res chain seq x y z
N MET A 1 -7.68 -21.09 -28.16
CA MET A 1 -8.99 -20.45 -27.90
C MET A 1 -8.77 -19.38 -26.86
N ILE A 2 -9.13 -18.14 -27.17
CA ILE A 2 -9.14 -17.05 -26.18
C ILE A 2 -10.32 -17.37 -25.26
N THR A 3 -10.06 -17.78 -24.02
CA THR A 3 -11.11 -17.92 -23.01
C THR A 3 -11.76 -16.55 -22.80
N ASP A 4 -13.08 -16.55 -22.65
CA ASP A 4 -13.88 -15.38 -22.35
C ASP A 4 -13.20 -14.56 -21.23
N PRO A 5 -12.96 -13.25 -21.42
CA PRO A 5 -12.34 -12.41 -20.39
C PRO A 5 -13.01 -12.52 -19.01
N LEU A 6 -14.32 -12.77 -18.95
CA LEU A 6 -15.09 -12.91 -17.72
C LEU A 6 -14.86 -14.26 -17.01
N GLU A 7 -14.37 -15.27 -17.73
CA GLU A 7 -14.08 -16.61 -17.21
C GLU A 7 -12.64 -16.74 -16.71
N ARG A 8 -11.83 -15.68 -16.83
CA ARG A 8 -10.44 -15.67 -16.35
C ARG A 8 -10.39 -15.26 -14.88
N SER A 9 -9.44 -15.85 -14.16
CA SER A 9 -9.11 -15.41 -12.81
C SER A 9 -8.78 -13.92 -12.79
N VAL A 10 -9.28 -13.19 -11.78
CA VAL A 10 -8.94 -11.78 -11.52
C VAL A 10 -7.42 -11.59 -11.44
N LEU A 11 -6.68 -12.60 -10.95
CA LEU A 11 -5.22 -12.57 -10.87
C LEU A 11 -4.54 -12.34 -12.23
N SER A 12 -5.18 -12.75 -13.33
CA SER A 12 -4.66 -12.50 -14.68
C SER A 12 -4.75 -11.04 -15.12
N HIS A 13 -5.48 -10.21 -14.37
CA HIS A 13 -5.69 -8.78 -14.59
C HIS A 13 -5.05 -7.93 -13.47
N VAL A 14 -4.34 -8.52 -12.52
CA VAL A 14 -3.62 -7.76 -11.49
C VAL A 14 -2.24 -7.39 -12.03
N HIS A 15 -2.03 -6.10 -12.26
CA HIS A 15 -0.76 -5.56 -12.78
C HIS A 15 0.07 -4.88 -11.68
N GLY A 16 -0.56 -4.50 -10.57
CA GLY A 16 0.04 -3.70 -9.52
C GLY A 16 1.05 -4.48 -8.70
N GLN A 17 2.24 -3.91 -8.51
CA GLN A 17 3.19 -4.39 -7.52
C GLN A 17 2.83 -3.79 -6.16
N PHE A 18 2.74 -4.63 -5.15
CA PHE A 18 2.54 -4.22 -3.77
C PHE A 18 3.77 -4.56 -2.93
N PHE A 19 3.94 -3.81 -1.85
CA PHE A 19 4.96 -4.04 -0.84
C PHE A 19 4.29 -4.35 0.49
N VAL A 20 4.85 -5.29 1.26
CA VAL A 20 4.28 -5.69 2.55
C VAL A 20 5.10 -5.06 3.67
N LEU A 21 4.45 -4.32 4.58
CA LEU A 21 5.11 -3.62 5.68
C LEU A 21 4.31 -3.77 6.99
N ASP A 22 5.04 -3.77 8.11
CA ASP A 22 4.45 -3.78 9.45
C ASP A 22 3.67 -2.49 9.75
N GLU A 23 2.58 -2.63 10.49
CA GLU A 23 1.67 -1.55 10.84
C GLU A 23 2.30 -0.42 11.68
N ASN A 24 3.45 -0.69 12.31
CA ASN A 24 4.22 0.25 13.12
C ASN A 24 5.35 0.97 12.36
N VAL A 25 5.45 0.80 11.04
CA VAL A 25 6.37 1.58 10.21
C VAL A 25 5.80 3.00 10.01
N ASP A 26 6.65 4.03 10.10
CA ASP A 26 6.24 5.40 9.80
C ASP A 26 6.06 5.63 8.29
N VAL A 27 5.21 6.58 7.91
CA VAL A 27 4.86 6.82 6.52
C VAL A 27 6.08 7.19 5.66
N ALA A 28 7.01 7.99 6.19
CA ALA A 28 8.19 8.41 5.42
C ALA A 28 9.12 7.23 5.10
N SER A 29 9.38 6.38 6.08
CA SER A 29 10.16 5.15 5.91
C SER A 29 9.47 4.16 4.98
N ALA A 30 8.14 4.05 5.07
CA ALA A 30 7.36 3.19 4.20
C ALA A 30 7.48 3.61 2.72
N VAL A 31 7.26 4.89 2.42
CA VAL A 31 7.36 5.44 1.05
C VAL A 31 8.76 5.26 0.47
N LYS A 32 9.82 5.47 1.25
CA LYS A 32 11.21 5.26 0.80
C LYS A 32 11.47 3.81 0.38
N GLN A 33 10.94 2.84 1.13
CA GLN A 33 11.10 1.41 0.82
C GLN A 33 10.31 1.00 -0.43
N VAL A 34 9.10 1.53 -0.56
CA VAL A 34 8.17 1.25 -1.66
C VAL A 34 8.69 1.82 -2.98
N HIS A 35 9.17 3.06 -2.97
CA HIS A 35 9.74 3.71 -4.15
C HIS A 35 11.01 2.99 -4.65
N ALA A 36 11.81 2.42 -3.76
CA ALA A 36 12.98 1.62 -4.16
C ALA A 36 12.61 0.34 -4.94
N LYS A 37 11.35 -0.07 -4.88
CA LYS A 37 10.82 -1.31 -5.46
C LYS A 37 9.88 -1.07 -6.65
N ASN A 38 9.62 0.18 -7.05
CA ASN A 38 8.59 0.55 -8.03
C ASN A 38 7.19 -0.04 -7.72
N ALA A 39 6.84 -0.13 -6.43
CA ALA A 39 5.50 -0.50 -5.99
C ALA A 39 4.67 0.75 -5.71
N GLU A 40 3.34 0.65 -5.85
CA GLU A 40 2.39 1.77 -5.68
C GLU A 40 1.42 1.53 -4.52
N THR A 41 1.50 0.35 -3.90
CA THR A 41 0.54 -0.10 -2.90
C THR A 41 1.28 -0.77 -1.76
N ILE A 42 0.86 -0.48 -0.54
CA ILE A 42 1.37 -1.10 0.68
C ILE A 42 0.28 -1.98 1.25
N ILE A 43 0.58 -3.27 1.41
CA ILE A 43 -0.22 -4.16 2.25
C ILE A 43 0.34 -4.05 3.67
N VAL A 44 -0.51 -3.64 4.60
CA VAL A 44 -0.14 -3.43 6.01
C VAL A 44 -0.42 -4.71 6.78
N THR A 45 0.56 -5.15 7.58
CA THR A 45 0.45 -6.36 8.42
C THR A 45 0.57 -6.07 9.90
N GLU A 46 -0.19 -6.81 10.71
CA GLU A 46 -0.01 -6.96 12.16
C GLU A 46 0.28 -8.45 12.41
N ASP A 47 1.40 -8.77 13.07
CA ASP A 47 1.81 -10.16 13.34
C ASP A 47 1.76 -11.06 12.08
N GLU A 48 2.35 -10.59 10.97
CA GLU A 48 2.37 -11.24 9.65
C GLU A 48 1.00 -11.41 8.97
N LYS A 49 -0.08 -10.96 9.60
CA LYS A 49 -1.43 -11.02 9.06
C LYS A 49 -1.76 -9.73 8.31
N PRO A 50 -2.21 -9.78 7.04
CA PRO A 50 -2.70 -8.59 6.34
C PRO A 50 -3.93 -8.01 7.05
N ILE A 51 -3.86 -6.73 7.41
CA ILE A 51 -4.93 -6.00 8.11
C ILE A 51 -5.41 -4.76 7.37
N GLY A 52 -4.64 -4.25 6.40
CA GLY A 52 -4.99 -3.01 5.71
C GLY A 52 -4.21 -2.79 4.42
N ILE A 53 -4.57 -1.72 3.73
CA ILE A 53 -3.94 -1.24 2.51
C ILE A 53 -3.68 0.25 2.65
N VAL A 54 -2.53 0.71 2.16
CA VAL A 54 -2.21 2.14 2.03
C VAL A 54 -1.77 2.40 0.60
N THR A 55 -2.36 3.44 0.00
CA THR A 55 -2.07 3.88 -1.38
C THR A 55 -1.59 5.33 -1.40
N ASP A 56 -1.15 5.81 -2.56
CA ASP A 56 -0.80 7.22 -2.75
C ASP A 56 -1.94 8.18 -2.37
N SER A 57 -3.20 7.77 -2.57
CA SER A 57 -4.36 8.60 -2.20
C SER A 57 -4.48 8.76 -0.68
N ASP A 58 -4.22 7.71 0.10
CA ASP A 58 -4.22 7.80 1.55
C ASP A 58 -3.11 8.72 2.06
N ILE A 59 -1.93 8.65 1.45
CA ILE A 59 -0.80 9.53 1.81
C ILE A 59 -1.12 10.98 1.45
N LEU A 60 -1.69 11.22 0.27
CA LEU A 60 -2.09 12.55 -0.16
C LEU A 60 -3.13 13.16 0.80
N ASP A 61 -4.21 12.43 1.07
CA ASP A 61 -5.36 12.95 1.81
C ASP A 61 -5.12 12.98 3.34
N LYS A 62 -4.43 11.99 3.89
CA LYS A 62 -4.27 11.82 5.34
C LYS A 62 -2.95 12.41 5.86
N ILE A 63 -1.94 12.63 5.01
CA ILE A 63 -0.66 13.24 5.39
C ILE A 63 -0.48 14.61 4.76
N VAL A 64 -0.43 14.67 3.43
CA VAL A 64 -0.02 15.90 2.71
C VAL A 64 -1.06 17.01 2.90
N MET A 65 -2.33 16.73 2.61
CA MET A 65 -3.42 17.72 2.76
C MET A 65 -3.61 18.20 4.20
N ARG A 66 -3.19 17.39 5.18
CA ARG A 66 -3.27 17.73 6.61
C ARG A 66 -2.02 18.40 7.15
N GLY A 67 -0.95 18.51 6.35
CA GLY A 67 0.35 18.98 6.81
C GLY A 67 0.95 18.13 7.94
N ALA A 68 0.61 16.84 7.99
CA ALA A 68 1.08 15.95 9.04
C ALA A 68 2.56 15.60 8.83
N ASN A 69 3.30 15.39 9.92
CA ASN A 69 4.69 14.96 9.86
C ASN A 69 4.74 13.45 9.61
N SER A 70 5.13 13.06 8.39
CA SER A 70 5.22 11.66 7.95
C SER A 70 6.18 10.79 8.76
N ASP A 71 7.20 11.37 9.38
CA ASP A 71 8.16 10.64 10.24
C ASP A 71 7.56 10.30 11.62
N LYS A 72 6.35 10.79 11.94
CA LYS A 72 5.66 10.59 13.22
C LYS A 72 4.33 9.86 13.12
N VAL A 73 3.84 9.64 11.90
CA VAL A 73 2.56 8.96 11.65
C VAL A 73 2.87 7.54 11.20
N LEU A 74 2.20 6.57 11.83
CA LEU A 74 2.36 5.15 11.51
C LEU A 74 1.37 4.73 10.43
N LEU A 75 1.70 3.68 9.67
CA LEU A 75 0.84 3.13 8.62
C LEU A 75 -0.57 2.78 9.14
N LYS A 76 -0.69 2.19 10.34
CA LYS A 76 -2.01 1.88 10.94
C LYS A 76 -2.93 3.07 11.18
N SER A 77 -2.37 4.28 11.22
CA SER A 77 -3.14 5.51 11.43
C SER A 77 -3.75 6.04 10.13
N ILE A 78 -3.33 5.52 8.97
CA ILE A 78 -3.73 6.01 7.66
C ILE A 78 -4.23 4.91 6.71
N MET A 79 -4.38 3.68 7.20
CA MET A 79 -5.12 2.62 6.47
C MET A 79 -6.62 2.88 6.45
#